data_AF-A0A3D4D1L1-F1
#
_entry.id   AF-A0A3D4D1L1-F1
#
_cell.length_a   1.000
_cell.length_b   1.000
_cell.length_c   1.000
_cell.angle_alpha   90.00
_cell.angle_beta   90.00
_cell.angle_gamma   90.00
#
_symmetry.space_group_name_H-M   'P 1'
#
loop_
_entity.id
_entity.type
_entity.pdbx_description
1 polymer ?
#
loop_
_entity_poly.entity_id
_entity_poly.type
_entity_poly.pdbx_seq_one_letter_code
_entity_poly.pdbx_strand_id
1 'polypeptide(L)' 'MADGKEVFADDEDLVDFIKKEKENWDLKGQKSRLHLRADGKVHFTYVRRVIRAAAAAGVNEVIFVSLWSRSS' A
#
# COMPACT_ATOMS: atom_id res chain seq x y z
N MET A 1 16.22 12.41 6.97
CA MET A 1 15.33 11.70 6.03
C MET A 1 15.08 10.35 6.66
N ALA A 2 13.84 10.02 7.03
CA ALA A 2 13.54 8.72 7.62
C ALA A 2 13.73 7.67 6.54
N ASP A 3 14.78 6.87 6.68
CA ASP A 3 14.99 5.68 5.86
C ASP A 3 13.80 4.77 6.14
N GLY A 4 12.98 4.45 5.13
CA GLY A 4 11.63 3.86 5.29
C GLY A 4 11.56 2.47 5.95
N LYS A 5 12.67 2.01 6.54
CA LYS A 5 12.82 0.74 7.27
C LYS A 5 12.16 0.73 8.66
N GLU A 6 11.76 1.87 9.21
CA GLU A 6 11.11 1.95 10.54
C GLU A 6 9.63 2.36 10.49
N VAL A 7 8.99 2.40 9.31
CA VAL A 7 7.63 2.96 9.19
C VAL A 7 6.53 1.92 9.41
N PHE A 8 6.81 0.63 9.17
CA PHE A 8 5.86 -0.48 9.35
C PHE A 8 6.60 -1.72 9.88
N ALA A 9 6.59 -1.95 11.18
CA ALA A 9 7.33 -3.06 11.81
C ALA A 9 6.72 -4.40 11.40
N ASP A 10 5.39 -4.46 11.28
CA ASP A 10 4.64 -5.66 10.92
C ASP A 10 3.46 -5.35 9.96
N ASP A 11 2.71 -6.39 9.62
CA ASP A 11 1.53 -6.27 8.75
C ASP A 11 0.38 -5.54 9.44
N GLU A 12 0.31 -5.56 10.77
CA GLU A 12 -0.73 -4.93 11.57
C GLU A 12 -0.58 -3.41 11.54
N ASP A 13 0.65 -2.91 11.70
CA ASP A 13 0.99 -1.49 11.54
C ASP A 13 0.57 -0.96 10.16
N LEU A 14 0.79 -1.77 9.12
CA LEU A 14 0.44 -1.41 7.76
C LEU A 14 -1.08 -1.38 7.55
N VAL A 15 -1.81 -2.34 8.13
CA VAL A 15 -3.28 -2.36 8.12
C VAL A 15 -3.84 -1.14 8.85
N ASP A 16 -3.35 -0.86 10.05
CA ASP A 16 -3.80 0.26 10.88
C ASP A 16 -3.53 1.61 10.20
N PHE A 17 -2.37 1.75 9.56
CA PHE A 17 -2.07 2.92 8.76
C PHE A 17 -3.05 3.10 7.60
N ILE A 18 -3.29 2.04 6.82
CA ILE A 18 -4.21 2.12 5.68
C ILE A 18 -5.65 2.39 6.16
N LYS A 19 -6.05 1.83 7.30
CA LYS A 19 -7.37 2.06 7.89
C LYS A 19 -7.56 3.50 8.32
N LYS A 20 -6.57 4.11 9.01
CA LYS A 20 -6.60 5.52 9.38
C LYS A 20 -6.69 6.44 8.16
N GLU A 21 -5.88 6.16 7.14
CA GLU A 21 -5.93 6.92 5.89
C GLU A 21 -7.29 6.77 5.19
N LYS A 22 -7.81 5.54 5.12
CA LYS A 22 -9.16 5.27 4.58
C LYS A 22 -10.21 6.10 5.31
N GLU A 23 -10.23 6.09 6.63
CA GLU A 23 -11.17 6.87 7.45
C GLU A 23 -11.04 8.37 7.14
N ASN A 24 -9.82 8.90 7.01
CA ASN A 24 -9.59 10.29 6.62
C ASN A 24 -10.13 10.64 5.23
N TRP A 25 -10.07 9.72 4.27
CA TRP A 25 -10.62 9.90 2.92
C TRP A 25 -12.14 9.75 2.88
N ASP A 26 -12.68 8.79 3.64
CA ASP A 26 -14.12 8.57 3.78
C ASP A 26 -14.78 9.80 4.43
N LEU A 27 -14.13 10.43 5.43
CA LEU A 27 -14.57 11.70 6.04
C LEU A 27 -14.62 12.87 5.04
N LYS A 28 -13.81 12.83 3.98
CA LYS A 28 -13.84 13.81 2.88
C LYS A 28 -14.88 13.48 1.81
N GLY A 29 -15.68 12.42 2.01
CA GLY A 29 -16.70 11.94 1.07
C GLY A 29 -16.12 11.32 -0.20
N GLN A 30 -14.84 10.94 -0.19
CA GLN A 30 -14.18 10.32 -1.35
C GLN A 30 -14.14 8.81 -1.20
N LYS A 31 -14.29 8.10 -2.33
CA LYS A 31 -14.10 6.66 -2.35
C LYS A 31 -12.62 6.33 -2.14
N SER A 32 -12.34 5.64 -1.05
CA SER A 32 -11.00 5.18 -0.69
C SER A 32 -10.47 4.17 -1.70
N ARG A 33 -9.31 4.51 -2.31
CA ARG A 33 -8.61 3.71 -3.32
C ARG A 33 -7.14 3.60 -2.95
N LEU A 34 -6.57 2.41 -3.10
CA LEU A 34 -5.14 2.21 -2.90
C LEU A 34 -4.39 2.44 -4.22
N HIS A 35 -3.53 3.46 -4.25
CA HIS A 35 -2.64 3.72 -5.38
C HIS A 35 -1.23 3.24 -5.04
N LEU A 36 -0.72 2.24 -5.77
CA LEU A 36 0.64 1.71 -5.60
C LEU A 36 1.47 1.92 -6.85
N ARG A 37 2.63 2.55 -6.68
CA ARG A 37 3.65 2.70 -7.72
C ARG A 37 4.95 2.04 -7.26
N ALA A 38 5.34 0.97 -7.94
CA ALA A 38 6.60 0.28 -7.73
C ALA A 38 7.61 0.70 -8.80
N ASP A 39 8.81 1.09 -8.36
CA ASP A 39 9.94 1.26 -9.27
C ASP A 39 10.46 -0.11 -9.77
N GLY A 40 11.45 -0.11 -10.68
CA GLY A 40 12.02 -1.35 -11.21
C GLY A 40 12.83 -2.17 -10.19
N LYS A 41 13.15 -1.60 -9.02
CA LYS A 41 13.94 -2.24 -7.95
C LYS A 41 13.05 -2.88 -6.88
N VAL A 42 11.80 -2.44 -6.77
CA VAL A 42 10.82 -2.97 -5.81
C VAL A 42 10.36 -4.36 -6.25
N HIS A 43 10.65 -5.36 -5.42
CA HIS A 43 10.18 -6.71 -5.63
C HIS A 43 8.66 -6.80 -5.42
N PHE A 44 7.99 -7.58 -6.27
CA PHE A 44 6.53 -7.76 -6.23
C PHE A 44 5.99 -8.26 -4.88
N THR A 45 6.81 -8.97 -4.10
CA THR A 45 6.43 -9.46 -2.75
C THR A 45 6.04 -8.33 -1.81
N TYR A 46 6.73 -7.18 -1.87
CA TYR A 46 6.40 -6.01 -1.04
C TYR A 46 5.07 -5.39 -1.46
N VAL A 47 4.82 -5.31 -2.77
CA VAL A 47 3.53 -4.85 -3.30
C VAL A 47 2.39 -5.75 -2.81
N ARG A 48 2.59 -7.08 -2.87
CA ARG A 48 1.60 -8.05 -2.42
C ARG A 48 1.26 -7.89 -0.94
N ARG A 49 2.26 -7.59 -0.10
CA ARG A 49 2.07 -7.30 1.33
C ARG A 49 1.13 -6.12 1.52
N VAL A 50 1.35 -5.01 0.81
CA VAL A 50 0.53 -3.80 0.90
C VAL A 50 -0.89 -4.03 0.38
N ILE A 51 -1.07 -4.77 -0.71
CA ILE A 51 -2.40 -5.11 -1.24
C ILE A 51 -3.21 -5.94 -0.22
N ARG A 52 -2.57 -6.91 0.45
CA ARG A 52 -3.22 -7.71 1.50
C ARG A 52 -3.66 -6.85 2.68
N ALA A 53 -2.78 -5.97 3.14
CA ALA A 53 -3.10 -5.05 4.23
C ALA A 53 -4.27 -4.12 3.86
N ALA A 54 -4.28 -3.59 2.63
CA ALA A 54 -5.37 -2.76 2.15
C ALA A 54 -6.71 -3.49 2.08
N ALA A 55 -6.71 -4.74 1.64
CA ALA A 55 -7.90 -5.57 1.64
C ALA A 55 -8.41 -5.83 3.08
N ALA A 56 -7.52 -6.10 4.03
CA ALA A 56 -7.88 -6.25 5.44
C ALA A 56 -8.42 -4.95 6.06
N ALA A 57 -7.93 -3.79 5.61
CA ALA A 57 -8.46 -2.48 5.98
C ALA A 57 -9.79 -2.11 5.27
N GLY A 58 -10.30 -2.95 4.37
CA GLY A 58 -11.56 -2.75 3.66
C GLY A 58 -11.48 -1.84 2.43
N VAL A 59 -10.29 -1.66 1.85
CA VAL A 59 -10.11 -0.96 0.58
C VAL A 59 -10.36 -1.94 -0.57
N ASN A 60 -11.42 -1.70 -1.34
CA ASN A 60 -11.89 -2.62 -2.38
C ASN A 60 -11.35 -2.31 -3.78
N GLU A 61 -10.67 -1.17 -3.96
CA GLU A 61 -10.12 -0.74 -5.25
C GLU A 61 -8.62 -0.48 -5.11
N VAL A 62 -7.85 -1.16 -5.96
CA VAL A 62 -6.39 -1.02 -6.04
C VAL A 62 -6.01 -0.64 -7.47
N ILE A 63 -5.23 0.41 -7.61
CA ILE A 63 -4.57 0.76 -8.87
C ILE A 63 -3.07 0.55 -8.65
N PHE A 64 -2.49 -0.36 -9.41
CA PHE A 64 -1.10 -0.75 -9.29
C PHE A 64 -0.35 -0.52 -10.61
N VAL A 65 0.79 0.16 -10.52
CA VAL A 65 1.73 0.35 -11.62
C VAL A 65 3.11 -0.14 -11.16
N SER A 66 3.73 -1.01 -11.94
CA SER A 66 5.10 -1.45 -11.71
C SER A 66 5.94 -1.33 -12.96
N LEU A 67 7.15 -0.83 -12.78
CA LEU A 67 8.20 -0.81 -13.79
C LEU A 67 9.16 -2.02 -13.65
N TRP A 68 8.80 -2.99 -12.82
CA TRP A 68 9.60 -4.20 -12.63
C TRP A 68 9.61 -5.02 -13.92
N SER A 69 10.79 -5.15 -14.50
CA SER A 69 11.05 -6.04 -15.62
C SER A 69 11.95 -7.18 -15.15
N ARG A 70 11.63 -8.40 -15.59
CA ARG A 70 12.55 -9.53 -15.43
C ARG A 70 13.65 -9.34 -16.48
N SER A 71 14.84 -8.89 -16.07
CA SER A 71 16.00 -8.86 -16.95
C SER A 71 16.31 -10.30 -17.39
N SER A 72 16.13 -10.57 -18.68
CA SER A 72 16.52 -11.81 -19.35
C SER A 72 18.03 -11.95 -19.45
#